data_AF-A0A345EDI4-F1
#
_entry.id   AF-A0A345EDI4-F1
#
_cell.length_a   1.000
_cell.length_b   1.000
_cell.length_c   1.000
_cell.angle_alpha   90.00
_cell.angle_beta   90.00
_cell.angle_gamma   90.00
#
_symmetry.space_group_name_H-M   'P 1'
#
loop_
_entity.id
_entity.type
_entity.pdbx_description
1 polymer ?
#
loop_
_entity_poly.entity_id
_entity_poly.type
_entity_poly.pdbx_seq_one_letter_code
_entity_poly.pdbx_strand_id
1 'polypeptide(L)'
;MSLREWLRRVEWLWMIIGGFYLVAYLFWYIPALEDLPDSVREPPAPYPWHWTLDFVATGVAGGVLLFLGFDRATEATPSRDEE
;
A
#
# COMPACT_ATOMS: atom_id res chain seq x y z
N MET A 1 -7.07 -26.88 12.91
CA MET A 1 -6.16 -25.88 12.30
C MET A 1 -5.54 -25.05 13.43
N SER A 2 -4.22 -24.88 13.45
CA SER A 2 -3.53 -24.04 14.46
C SER A 2 -3.67 -22.55 14.12
N LEU A 3 -3.63 -21.66 15.11
CA LEU A 3 -3.64 -20.20 14.90
C LEU A 3 -2.54 -19.76 13.91
N ARG A 4 -1.35 -20.35 14.02
CA ARG A 4 -0.21 -20.05 13.13
C ARG A 4 -0.48 -20.45 11.68
N GLU A 5 -1.12 -21.60 11.51
CA GLU A 5 -1.53 -22.13 10.20
C GLU A 5 -2.59 -21.23 9.55
N TRP A 6 -3.56 -20.78 10.36
CA TRP A 6 -4.58 -19.84 9.93
C TRP A 6 -3.98 -18.49 9.53
N LEU A 7 -3.11 -17.91 10.36
CA LEU A 7 -2.42 -16.63 10.07
C LEU A 7 -1.66 -16.69 8.75
N ARG A 8 -0.88 -17.76 8.54
CA ARG A 8 -0.13 -17.97 7.29
C ARG A 8 -1.05 -18.07 6.06
N ARG A 9 -2.26 -18.60 6.21
CA ARG A 9 -3.23 -18.69 5.09
C ARG A 9 -3.90 -17.36 4.75
N VAL A 10 -3.97 -16.42 5.69
CA VAL A 10 -4.67 -15.14 5.49
C VAL A 10 -3.73 -13.94 5.41
N GLU A 11 -2.41 -14.12 5.57
CA GLU A 11 -1.42 -13.04 5.55
C GLU A 11 -1.49 -12.21 4.27
N TRP A 12 -1.68 -12.86 3.11
CA TRP A 12 -1.79 -12.20 1.81
C TRP A 12 -2.99 -11.24 1.74
N LEU A 13 -4.12 -11.61 2.35
CA LEU A 13 -5.32 -10.78 2.35
C LEU A 13 -5.07 -9.49 3.15
N TRP A 14 -4.39 -9.61 4.29
CA TRP A 14 -4.03 -8.44 5.10
C TRP A 14 -3.01 -7.55 4.40
N MET A 15 -2.05 -8.13 3.67
CA MET A 15 -1.12 -7.36 2.83
C MET A 15 -1.87 -6.58 1.75
N ILE A 16 -2.83 -7.20 1.05
CA ILE A 16 -3.63 -6.50 0.03
C ILE A 16 -4.46 -5.37 0.64
N ILE A 17 -5.19 -5.64 1.72
CA ILE A 17 -6.03 -4.64 2.39
C ILE A 17 -5.19 -3.46 2.90
N GLY A 18 -4.08 -3.75 3.58
CA GLY A 18 -3.16 -2.72 4.08
C GLY A 18 -2.50 -1.94 2.94
N GLY A 19 -2.13 -2.63 1.86
CA GLY A 19 -1.56 -2.02 0.65
C GLY A 19 -2.50 -1.02 0.01
N PHE A 20 -3.77 -1.41 -0.22
CA PHE A 20 -4.78 -0.49 -0.76
C PHE A 20 -5.08 0.67 0.18
N TYR A 21 -5.10 0.45 1.50
CA TYR A 21 -5.30 1.52 2.47
C TYR A 21 -4.20 2.59 2.37
N LEU A 22 -2.93 2.17 2.27
CA LEU A 22 -1.80 3.09 2.11
C LEU A 22 -1.79 3.79 0.75
N VAL A 23 -2.09 3.08 -0.35
CA VAL A 23 -2.17 3.72 -1.68
C VAL A 23 -3.35 4.69 -1.76
N ALA A 24 -4.48 4.37 -1.13
CA ALA A 24 -5.62 5.29 -1.07
C ALA A 24 -5.30 6.58 -0.31
N TYR A 25 -4.38 6.51 0.67
CA TYR A 25 -3.90 7.68 1.38
C TYR A 25 -3.22 8.70 0.44
N LEU A 26 -2.66 8.26 -0.68
CA LEU A 26 -2.04 9.15 -1.68
C LEU A 26 -3.03 10.14 -2.28
N PHE A 27 -4.32 9.78 -2.39
CA PHE A 27 -5.36 10.70 -2.88
C PHE A 27 -5.54 11.92 -1.98
N TRP A 28 -5.16 11.82 -0.71
CA TRP A 28 -5.18 12.95 0.21
C TRP A 28 -4.19 14.05 -0.21
N TYR A 29 -3.15 13.72 -0.96
CA TYR A 29 -2.10 14.67 -1.37
C TYR A 29 -2.34 15.33 -2.74
N ILE A 30 -3.46 15.07 -3.42
CA ILE A 30 -3.76 15.69 -4.74
C ILE A 30 -3.57 17.22 -4.72
N PRO A 31 -4.14 17.98 -3.76
CA PRO A 31 -3.94 19.43 -3.73
C PRO A 31 -2.47 19.86 -3.57
N ALA A 32 -1.67 19.11 -2.81
CA ALA A 32 -0.23 19.40 -2.67
C ALA A 32 0.54 19.08 -3.96
N LEU A 33 0.10 18.08 -4.73
CA LEU A 33 0.70 17.72 -6.02
C LEU A 33 0.34 18.74 -7.12
N GLU A 34 -0.86 19.30 -7.09
CA GLU A 34 -1.29 20.35 -8.03
C GLU A 34 -0.48 21.64 -7.87
N ASP A 35 0.06 21.89 -6.68
CA ASP A 35 0.85 23.08 -6.31
C ASP A 35 2.37 22.85 -6.44
N LEU A 36 2.79 21.83 -7.20
CA LEU A 36 4.21 21.60 -7.48
C LEU A 36 4.77 22.66 -8.44
N PRO A 37 6.02 23.12 -8.23
CA PRO A 37 6.99 22.62 -7.25
C PRO A 37 6.95 23.32 -5.88
N ASP A 38 6.15 24.38 -5.72
CA ASP A 38 6.22 25.28 -4.56
C ASP A 38 5.84 24.56 -3.25
N SER A 39 4.89 23.64 -3.32
CA SER A 39 4.45 22.80 -2.19
C SER A 39 5.56 21.94 -1.55
N VAL A 40 6.69 21.71 -2.23
CA VAL A 40 7.84 20.98 -1.68
C VAL A 40 8.50 21.74 -0.54
N ARG A 41 8.55 23.08 -0.65
CA ARG A 41 9.16 23.95 0.37
C ARG A 41 8.13 24.55 1.30
N GLU A 42 7.00 24.98 0.75
CA GLU A 42 5.94 25.66 1.47
C GLU A 42 4.63 24.92 1.18
N PRO A 43 4.34 23.82 1.91
CA PRO A 43 3.13 23.06 1.67
C PRO A 43 1.87 23.89 1.95
N PRO A 44 0.82 23.77 1.11
CA PRO A 44 -0.46 24.40 1.40
C PRO A 44 -1.04 23.84 2.71
N ALA A 45 -1.71 24.68 3.49
CA ALA A 45 -2.48 24.19 4.63
C ALA A 45 -3.59 23.24 4.11
N PRO A 46 -3.85 22.07 4.75
CA PRO A 46 -3.40 21.65 6.08
C PRO A 46 -2.19 20.69 6.11
N TYR A 47 -1.38 20.61 5.05
CA TYR A 47 -0.32 19.61 4.98
C TYR A 47 0.89 19.95 5.87
N PRO A 48 1.47 18.94 6.56
CA PRO A 48 2.68 19.15 7.35
C PRO A 48 3.92 19.31 6.46
N TRP A 49 5.00 19.88 7.02
CA TRP A 49 6.28 20.07 6.30
C TRP A 49 6.90 18.76 5.78
N HIS A 50 6.57 17.62 6.39
CA HIS A 50 7.07 16.29 6.01
C HIS A 50 6.14 15.54 5.05
N TRP A 51 5.13 16.20 4.46
CA TRP A 51 4.14 15.52 3.61
C TRP A 51 4.76 14.74 2.44
N THR A 52 5.88 15.22 1.87
CA THR A 52 6.59 14.54 0.78
C THR A 52 7.17 13.22 1.23
N LEU A 53 7.74 13.17 2.45
CA LEU A 53 8.27 11.95 3.04
C LEU A 53 7.13 10.96 3.31
N ASP A 54 6.01 11.43 3.87
CA ASP A 54 4.84 10.59 4.12
C ASP A 54 4.25 10.04 2.81
N PHE A 55 4.14 10.88 1.77
CA PHE A 55 3.68 10.48 0.44
C PHE A 55 4.55 9.34 -0.13
N VAL A 56 5.88 9.50 -0.09
CA VAL A 56 6.81 8.48 -0.60
C VAL A 56 6.74 7.22 0.26
N ALA A 57 6.74 7.35 1.58
CA ALA A 57 6.71 6.22 2.49
C ALA A 57 5.43 5.40 2.34
N THR A 58 4.26 6.05 2.32
CA THR A 58 2.97 5.39 2.13
C THR A 58 2.84 4.78 0.74
N GLY A 59 3.31 5.46 -0.31
CA GLY A 59 3.29 4.92 -1.68
C GLY A 59 4.17 3.68 -1.85
N VAL A 60 5.40 3.73 -1.35
CA VAL A 60 6.34 2.58 -1.41
C VAL A 60 5.83 1.43 -0.57
N ALA A 61 5.45 1.67 0.70
CA ALA A 61 4.96 0.62 1.58
C ALA A 61 3.67 0.00 1.02
N GLY A 62 2.73 0.82 0.53
CA GLY A 62 1.51 0.37 -0.09
C GLY A 62 1.76 -0.49 -1.33
N GLY A 63 2.63 -0.02 -2.23
CA GLY A 63 3.02 -0.77 -3.43
C GLY A 63 3.68 -2.11 -3.13
N VAL A 64 4.60 -2.16 -2.16
CA VAL A 64 5.25 -3.40 -1.71
C VAL A 64 4.25 -4.38 -1.12
N LEU A 65 3.34 -3.91 -0.26
CA LEU A 65 2.30 -4.77 0.33
C LEU A 65 1.35 -5.33 -0.74
N LEU A 66 0.95 -4.53 -1.72
CA LEU A 66 0.14 -5.00 -2.84
C LEU A 66 0.90 -6.05 -3.66
N PHE A 67 2.16 -5.78 -4.01
CA PHE A 67 2.99 -6.72 -4.77
C PHE A 67 3.10 -8.07 -4.05
N LEU A 68 3.55 -8.08 -2.79
CA LEU A 68 3.70 -9.30 -2.00
C LEU A 68 2.36 -9.99 -1.74
N GLY A 69 1.30 -9.21 -1.50
CA GLY A 69 -0.06 -9.71 -1.29
C GLY A 69 -0.59 -10.46 -2.51
N PHE A 70 -0.48 -9.87 -3.70
CA PHE A 70 -0.92 -10.52 -4.94
C PHE A 70 -0.04 -11.68 -5.35
N ASP A 71 1.29 -11.57 -5.24
CA ASP A 71 2.24 -12.65 -5.52
C ASP A 71 1.88 -13.90 -4.70
N ARG A 72 1.74 -13.75 -3.38
CA ARG A 72 1.32 -14.81 -2.46
C ARG A 72 -0.08 -15.37 -2.76
N ALA A 73 -1.03 -14.52 -3.16
CA ALA A 73 -2.37 -14.95 -3.54
C ALA A 73 -2.36 -15.80 -4.81
N THR A 74 -1.47 -15.50 -5.76
CA THR A 74 -1.30 -16.28 -6.99
C THR A 74 -0.57 -17.60 -6.75
N GLU A 75 0.41 -17.68 -5.84
CA GLU A 75 1.01 -18.94 -5.41
C GLU A 75 -0.02 -19.90 -4.77
N ALA A 76 -1.02 -19.36 -4.07
CA ALA A 76 -2.07 -20.13 -3.43
C ALA A 76 -3.13 -20.67 -4.42
N THR A 77 -3.07 -20.28 -5.69
CA THR A 77 -3.96 -20.79 -6.74
C THR A 77 -3.29 -22.01 -7.37
N PRO A 78 -3.70 -23.25 -7.05
CA PRO A 78 -3.15 -24.42 -7.71
C PRO A 78 -3.41 -24.30 -9.22
N SER A 79 -2.35 -24.46 -10.02
CA SER A 79 -2.48 -24.64 -11.46
C SER A 79 -3.40 -25.81 -11.72
N ARG A 80 -4.41 -25.59 -12.55
CA ARG A 80 -5.53 -26.49 -12.85
C ARG A 80 -5.11 -27.78 -13.61
N ASP A 81 -3.84 -28.16 -13.55
CA ASP A 81 -3.22 -29.24 -14.32
C ASP A 81 -2.95 -30.50 -13.47
N GLU A 82 -3.44 -30.56 -12.23
CA GLU A 82 -3.39 -31.75 -11.36
C GLU A 82 -4.80 -32.29 -11.02
N GLU A 83 -5.64 -32.52 -12.05
CA GLU A 83 -6.86 -33.35 -11.97
C GLU A 83 -6.68 -34.68 -12.70
#